data_AF-A0A8H8Z0Q7-F1
#
_entry.id   AF-A0A8H8Z0Q7-F1
#
_cell.length_a   1.000
_cell.length_b   1.000
_cell.length_c   1.000
_cell.angle_alpha   90.00
_cell.angle_beta   90.00
_cell.angle_gamma   90.00
#
_symmetry.space_group_name_H-M   'P 1'
#
loop_
_entity.id
_entity.type
_entity.pdbx_description
1 polymer ?
#
loop_
_entity_poly.entity_id
_entity_poly.type
_entity_poly.pdbx_seq_one_letter_code
_entity_poly.pdbx_strand_id
1 'polypeptide(L)'
;MKKLLLLIAIVACLSGFRAPNGNIISKGDYVDKLIANLGEPHARIHLGTFRYPGNIYVIREAWTYRIGQYNQRFIVENSRIVADDWSRF
;
A
#
# COMPACT_ATOMS: atom_id res chain seq x y z
N MET A 1 -6.77 4.67 -30.66
CA MET A 1 -7.11 3.76 -29.54
C MET A 1 -5.88 3.11 -28.91
N LYS A 2 -5.00 2.41 -29.65
CA LYS A 2 -3.78 1.77 -29.09
C LYS A 2 -2.86 2.73 -28.30
N LYS A 3 -2.61 3.94 -28.82
CA LYS A 3 -1.80 4.97 -28.13
C LYS A 3 -2.41 5.46 -26.81
N LEU A 4 -3.75 5.53 -26.73
CA LEU A 4 -4.46 5.98 -25.54
C LEU A 4 -4.41 4.92 -24.43
N LEU A 5 -4.60 3.64 -24.79
CA LEU A 5 -4.45 2.52 -23.85
C LEU A 5 -3.03 2.45 -23.29
N LEU A 6 -2.01 2.66 -24.14
CA LEU A 6 -0.62 2.73 -23.70
C LEU A 6 -0.38 3.88 -22.71
N LEU A 7 -0.95 5.05 -22.98
CA LEU A 7 -0.82 6.22 -22.10
C LEU A 7 -1.46 5.96 -20.72
N ILE A 8 -2.65 5.37 -20.70
CA ILE A 8 -3.35 5.01 -19.45
C ILE A 8 -2.55 3.97 -18.66
N ALA A 9 -1.97 2.97 -19.33
CA ALA A 9 -1.12 1.98 -18.67
C ALA A 9 0.14 2.60 -18.06
N ILE A 10 0.77 3.56 -18.76
CA ILE A 10 1.95 4.28 -18.24
C ILE A 10 1.56 5.09 -16.99
N VAL A 11 0.46 5.83 -17.03
CA VAL A 11 0.01 6.64 -15.88
C VAL A 11 -0.33 5.74 -14.69
N ALA A 12 -0.99 4.60 -14.93
CA ALA A 12 -1.27 3.62 -13.88
C ALA A 12 0.01 3.06 -13.25
N CYS A 13 1.01 2.69 -14.06
CA CYS A 13 2.30 2.19 -13.58
C CYS A 13 3.14 3.26 -12.83
N LEU A 14 2.89 4.55 -13.08
CA LEU A 14 3.58 5.65 -12.42
C LEU A 14 2.82 6.19 -11.19
N SER A 15 1.64 5.64 -10.90
CA SER A 15 0.82 6.02 -9.76
C SER A 15 1.10 5.13 -8.54
N GLY A 16 1.29 5.76 -7.39
CA GLY A 16 1.57 5.09 -6.12
C GLY A 16 2.50 5.90 -5.23
N PHE A 17 2.75 5.36 -4.04
CA PHE A 17 3.70 5.93 -3.10
C PHE A 17 5.13 5.68 -3.60
N ARG A 18 5.94 6.74 -3.68
CA ARG A 18 7.35 6.64 -4.06
C ARG A 18 8.20 6.50 -2.81
N ALA A 19 8.79 5.32 -2.61
CA ALA A 19 9.71 5.05 -1.52
C ALA A 19 10.98 5.91 -1.62
N PRO A 20 11.70 6.13 -0.49
CA PRO A 20 12.93 6.92 -0.48
C PRO A 20 14.02 6.41 -1.44
N ASN A 21 14.03 5.10 -1.71
CA ASN A 21 14.94 4.46 -2.66
C ASN A 21 14.51 4.61 -4.13
N GLY A 22 13.43 5.33 -4.42
CA GLY A 22 12.92 5.61 -5.76
C GLY A 22 11.94 4.59 -6.32
N ASN A 23 11.72 3.46 -5.64
CA ASN A 23 10.74 2.45 -6.08
C ASN A 23 9.31 2.91 -5.82
N ILE A 24 8.40 2.52 -6.72
CA ILE A 24 6.97 2.82 -6.61
C ILE A 24 6.29 1.62 -5.94
N ILE A 25 5.52 1.90 -4.90
CA ILE A 25 4.65 0.96 -4.20
C ILE A 25 3.20 1.38 -4.47
N SER A 26 2.41 0.46 -5.02
CA SER A 26 1.07 0.75 -5.52
C SER A 26 0.04 -0.13 -4.83
N LYS A 27 -1.22 0.31 -4.89
CA LYS A 27 -2.36 -0.51 -4.47
C LYS A 27 -2.37 -1.84 -5.23
N GLY A 28 -2.58 -2.94 -4.51
CA GLY A 28 -2.56 -4.31 -5.01
C GLY A 28 -1.22 -5.01 -4.84
N ASP A 29 -0.12 -4.28 -4.59
CA ASP A 29 1.17 -4.88 -4.28
C ASP A 29 1.11 -5.67 -2.96
N TYR A 30 1.98 -6.67 -2.83
CA TYR A 30 2.18 -7.40 -1.58
C TYR A 30 2.94 -6.56 -0.55
N VAL A 31 2.65 -6.81 0.73
CA VAL A 31 3.33 -6.13 1.85
C VAL A 31 4.83 -6.38 1.91
N ASP A 32 5.32 -7.49 1.35
CA ASP A 32 6.77 -7.77 1.25
C ASP A 32 7.50 -6.65 0.51
N LYS A 33 6.82 -5.96 -0.42
CA LYS A 33 7.37 -4.80 -1.12
C LYS A 33 7.52 -3.60 -0.19
N LEU A 34 6.63 -3.42 0.80
CA LEU A 34 6.82 -2.40 1.84
C LEU A 34 8.07 -2.72 2.66
N ILE A 35 8.22 -3.97 3.10
CA ILE A 35 9.37 -4.40 3.90
C ILE A 35 10.68 -4.26 3.14
N ALA A 36 10.72 -4.70 1.88
CA ALA A 36 11.92 -4.62 1.06
C ALA A 36 12.39 -3.18 0.78
N ASN A 37 11.47 -2.22 0.75
CA ASN A 37 11.77 -0.83 0.37
C ASN A 37 11.83 0.15 1.54
N LEU A 38 11.14 -0.13 2.64
CA LEU A 38 10.99 0.75 3.80
C LEU A 38 11.45 0.11 5.11
N GLY A 39 11.75 -1.19 5.11
CA GLY A 39 12.05 -1.96 6.31
C GLY A 39 10.78 -2.30 7.11
N GLU A 40 10.98 -2.62 8.39
CA GLU A 40 9.88 -2.89 9.30
C GLU A 40 9.09 -1.59 9.60
N PRO A 41 7.75 -1.63 9.62
CA PRO A 41 6.93 -0.48 9.98
C PRO A 41 7.17 -0.08 11.43
N HIS A 42 7.04 1.21 11.70
CA HIS A 42 7.10 1.75 13.05
C HIS A 42 5.95 1.22 13.92
N ALA A 43 4.77 1.01 13.34
CA ALA A 43 3.63 0.39 14.02
C ALA A 43 2.86 -0.52 13.06
N ARG A 44 2.42 -1.68 13.57
CA ARG A 44 1.42 -2.55 12.94
C ARG A 44 0.22 -2.65 13.86
N ILE A 45 -0.96 -2.33 13.33
CA ILE A 45 -2.21 -2.34 14.09
C ILE A 45 -3.18 -3.27 13.38
N HIS A 46 -3.62 -4.32 14.07
CA HIS A 46 -4.71 -5.15 13.58
C HIS A 46 -6.03 -4.37 13.66
N LEU A 47 -6.67 -4.15 12.52
CA LEU A 47 -7.93 -3.41 12.42
C LEU A 47 -9.16 -4.30 12.51
N GLY A 48 -8.98 -5.61 12.39
CA GLY A 48 -10.04 -6.60 12.53
C GLY A 48 -10.02 -7.69 11.46
N THR A 49 -10.86 -8.69 11.67
CA THR A 49 -11.16 -9.72 10.68
C THR A 49 -12.59 -9.52 10.17
N PHE A 50 -12.73 -9.31 8.88
CA PHE A 50 -14.00 -9.03 8.22
C PHE A 50 -14.47 -10.28 7.48
N ARG A 51 -15.74 -10.62 7.66
CA ARG A 51 -16.40 -11.71 6.92
C ARG A 51 -17.20 -11.12 5.77
N TYR A 52 -16.92 -11.60 4.57
CA TYR A 52 -17.66 -11.25 3.36
C TYR A 52 -18.58 -12.39 2.92
N PRO A 53 -19.61 -12.10 2.09
CA PRO A 53 -20.45 -13.13 1.48
C PRO A 53 -19.60 -14.22 0.80
N GLY A 54 -20.00 -15.48 0.94
CA GLY A 54 -19.22 -16.63 0.43
C GLY A 54 -18.17 -17.17 1.40
N ASN A 55 -18.26 -16.86 2.70
CA ASN A 55 -17.33 -17.34 3.75
C ASN A 55 -15.86 -16.92 3.53
N ILE A 56 -15.65 -15.78 2.89
CA ILE A 56 -14.33 -15.19 2.71
C ILE A 56 -13.99 -14.38 3.96
N TYR A 57 -12.83 -14.65 4.55
CA TYR A 57 -12.30 -13.89 5.68
C TYR A 57 -11.16 -13.01 5.21
N VAL A 58 -11.21 -11.74 5.61
CA VAL A 58 -10.19 -10.75 5.31
C VAL A 58 -9.63 -10.21 6.62
N ILE A 59 -8.35 -10.43 6.84
CA ILE A 59 -7.61 -9.80 7.93
C ILE A 59 -7.16 -8.43 7.44
N ARG A 60 -7.58 -7.37 8.13
CA ARG A 60 -7.17 -6.00 7.81
C ARG A 60 -6.21 -5.47 8.87
N GLU A 61 -5.15 -4.83 8.41
CA GLU A 61 -4.13 -4.21 9.25
C GLU A 61 -3.80 -2.80 8.75
N ALA A 62 -3.34 -1.95 9.65
CA ALA A 62 -2.72 -0.67 9.34
C ALA A 62 -1.23 -0.74 9.67
N TRP A 63 -0.40 -0.45 8.69
CA TRP A 63 1.05 -0.42 8.83
C TRP A 63 1.52 1.02 8.67
N THR A 64 2.18 1.57 9.68
CA THR A 64 2.62 2.96 9.71
C THR A 64 4.14 3.05 9.67
N TYR A 65 4.64 3.87 8.76
CA TYR A 65 6.06 4.19 8.55
C TYR A 65 6.32 5.66 8.85
N ARG A 66 7.45 5.94 9.50
CA ARG A 66 7.95 7.31 9.68
C ARG A 66 8.97 7.60 8.59
N ILE A 67 8.70 8.58 7.74
CA ILE A 67 9.54 8.93 6.60
C ILE A 67 9.76 10.44 6.62
N GLY A 68 10.94 10.86 7.08
CA GLY A 68 11.22 12.29 7.30
C GLY A 68 10.23 12.89 8.29
N GLN A 69 9.46 13.90 7.85
CA GLN A 69 8.44 14.62 8.63
C GLN A 69 7.01 14.04 8.50
N TYR A 70 6.86 12.89 7.86
CA TYR A 70 5.56 12.32 7.54
C TYR A 70 5.38 10.94 8.17
N ASN A 71 4.15 10.66 8.60
CA ASN A 71 3.67 9.32 8.87
C ASN A 71 2.95 8.83 7.61
N GLN A 72 3.54 7.84 6.93
CA GLN A 72 2.90 7.15 5.83
C GLN A 72 2.20 5.91 6.39
N ARG A 73 0.90 5.77 6.15
CA ARG A 73 0.09 4.65 6.62
C ARG A 73 -0.44 3.86 5.43
N PHE A 74 -0.28 2.54 5.49
CA PHE A 74 -0.81 1.61 4.50
C PHE A 74 -1.88 0.74 5.16
N ILE A 75 -3.00 0.56 4.46
CA ILE A 75 -4.01 -0.43 4.82
C ILE A 75 -3.73 -1.70 4.04
N VAL A 76 -3.62 -2.79 4.77
CA VAL A 76 -3.29 -4.11 4.26
C VAL A 76 -4.48 -5.02 4.47
N GLU A 77 -4.84 -5.80 3.46
CA GLU A 77 -5.81 -6.89 3.54
C GLU A 77 -5.19 -8.17 3.01
N ASN A 78 -5.16 -9.23 3.82
CA ASN A 78 -4.58 -10.53 3.45
C ASN A 78 -3.22 -10.38 2.74
N SER A 79 -2.32 -9.62 3.35
CA SER A 79 -0.96 -9.32 2.84
C SER A 79 -0.88 -8.48 1.55
N ARG A 80 -1.97 -7.83 1.13
CA ARG A 80 -1.98 -6.90 -0.01
C ARG A 80 -2.35 -5.48 0.40
N ILE A 81 -1.72 -4.51 -0.23
CA ILE A 81 -2.01 -3.09 0.00
C ILE A 81 -3.33 -2.73 -0.69
N VAL A 82 -4.27 -2.18 0.06
CA VAL A 82 -5.59 -1.80 -0.48
C VAL A 82 -5.85 -0.29 -0.44
N ALA A 83 -5.13 0.43 0.41
CA ALA A 83 -5.15 1.88 0.49
C ALA A 83 -3.88 2.39 1.18
N ASP A 84 -3.60 3.67 1.01
CA ASP A 84 -2.57 4.39 1.73
C ASP A 84 -3.03 5.82 2.02
N ASP A 85 -2.52 6.39 3.11
CA ASP A 85 -2.75 7.75 3.55
C ASP A 85 -1.47 8.32 4.19
N TRP A 86 -1.39 9.64 4.32
CA TRP A 86 -0.27 10.29 4.97
C TRP A 86 -0.73 11.42 5.88
N SER A 87 0.04 11.64 6.94
CA SER A 87 -0.13 12.79 7.84
C SER A 87 1.24 13.40 8.17
N ARG A 88 1.24 14.69 8.49
CA ARG A 88 2.42 15.40 8.99
C ARG A 88 2.39 15.41 10.52
N PHE A 89 3.56 15.32 11.15
CA PHE A 89 3.71 15.48 12.60
C PHE A 89 4.35 16.82 12.95
#